data_AF-A0A945E9I4-F1
#
_entry.id   AF-A0A945E9I4-F1
#
_cell.length_a   1.000
_cell.length_b   1.000
_cell.length_c   1.000
_cell.angle_alpha   90.00
_cell.angle_beta   90.00
_cell.angle_gamma   90.00
#
_symmetry.space_group_name_H-M   'P 1'
#
loop_
_entity.id
_entity.type
_entity.pdbx_description
1 polymer ?
#
loop_
_entity_poly.entity_id
_entity_poly.type
_entity_poly.pdbx_seq_one_letter_code
_entity_poly.pdbx_strand_id
1 'polypeptide(L)'
;MKSQNFLYNEPSEKKRTVTGLSVFLVALKAFSYFLLTAFIFVVIGLAIVGLTLIPHYSTIKSAYASGMQAKEHFELAEKFLKNKDFELAMEELDKSRIGFAKTKESLSLIETSVLFKNDYLNNQLLIAMDLTEIGEDAATALQDLSTVGVEAYKILGSSDVTFSNLDLETKQGLLALVNDSLNKFEDLQVSLAEVDEKLVAINRRNPFFVYDEILTPLQQQLPELKRTIDNSMLGIRLLPALSGFPEEQTYLILLQNNREMRPSGGFIGAYGILKVKDAEVKELFIDNSYNLDKLVKDTLKIEAPAPIQEYMKQEHWFLRDSNWSPDFPTSAQKAIEFYNLEGGTEKIDGVIGLTPTLIEALVKKTGAISVQNLIFDYKDLWEKLEYEVEYGYKNRGIEESDRKDVIGELAKVLIEKLYKYPLDQWPDLLGVIDNQLDERQLLFYFNDNDFQQIAVENDWSGHVSDFENDYNQFSRLLN
;
A
#
# COMPACT_ATOMS: atom_id res chain seq x y z
N MET A 1 -1.58 115.02 -46.54
CA MET A 1 -2.43 116.10 -45.97
C MET A 1 -3.32 115.46 -44.90
N LYS A 2 -3.16 115.89 -43.63
CA LYS A 2 -3.88 115.51 -42.37
C LYS A 2 -3.76 114.04 -41.93
N SER A 3 -2.89 113.60 -41.00
CA SER A 3 -2.70 113.91 -39.56
C SER A 3 -3.86 113.52 -38.64
N GLN A 4 -3.68 112.47 -37.83
CA GLN A 4 -4.11 112.42 -36.42
C GLN A 4 -3.45 111.22 -35.70
N ASN A 5 -2.54 111.53 -34.77
CA ASN A 5 -2.11 110.66 -33.66
C ASN A 5 -3.28 110.51 -32.66
N PHE A 6 -3.39 109.39 -31.92
CA PHE A 6 -3.70 109.42 -30.48
C PHE A 6 -3.51 108.01 -29.83
N LEU A 7 -2.49 107.93 -28.98
CA LEU A 7 -2.34 107.23 -27.69
C LEU A 7 -2.58 105.72 -27.47
N TYR A 8 -1.55 105.16 -26.83
CA TYR A 8 -1.40 103.90 -26.10
C TYR A 8 -2.45 103.68 -24.99
N ASN A 9 -2.91 102.44 -24.79
CA ASN A 9 -3.39 101.90 -23.50
C ASN A 9 -3.36 100.36 -23.52
N GLU A 10 -2.63 99.75 -22.59
CA GLU A 10 -2.63 98.30 -22.33
C GLU A 10 -3.99 97.84 -21.77
N PRO A 11 -4.49 96.64 -22.11
CA PRO A 11 -5.59 96.03 -21.39
C PRO A 11 -5.09 95.10 -20.27
N SER A 12 -5.50 95.43 -19.05
CA SER A 12 -5.41 94.65 -17.81
C SER A 12 -5.92 93.21 -17.95
N GLU A 13 -5.13 92.23 -17.51
CA GLU A 13 -5.58 90.85 -17.29
C GLU A 13 -6.71 90.78 -16.25
N LYS A 14 -7.94 90.49 -16.70
CA LYS A 14 -9.01 90.02 -15.82
C LYS A 14 -8.73 88.57 -15.42
N LYS A 15 -8.17 88.35 -14.23
CA LYS A 15 -8.17 87.02 -13.56
C LYS A 15 -9.61 86.55 -13.38
N ARG A 16 -10.06 85.59 -14.18
CA ARG A 16 -11.30 84.84 -13.93
C ARG A 16 -11.10 84.00 -12.67
N THR A 17 -11.71 84.40 -11.56
CA THR A 17 -11.81 83.58 -10.35
C THR A 17 -12.73 82.40 -10.64
N VAL A 18 -12.13 81.25 -10.95
CA VAL A 18 -12.81 79.95 -11.02
C VAL A 18 -13.25 79.61 -9.60
N THR A 19 -14.55 79.63 -9.32
CA THR A 19 -15.10 79.30 -8.00
C THR A 19 -14.88 77.82 -7.71
N GLY A 20 -14.53 77.43 -6.47
CA GLY A 20 -14.25 76.02 -6.11
C GLY A 20 -15.37 75.04 -6.46
N LEU A 21 -16.62 75.53 -6.50
CA LEU A 21 -17.79 74.77 -6.97
C LEU A 21 -17.68 74.37 -8.45
N SER A 22 -17.11 75.23 -9.30
CA SER A 22 -16.91 74.94 -10.73
C SER A 22 -15.78 73.94 -10.98
N VAL A 23 -14.71 73.95 -10.17
CA VAL A 23 -13.65 72.93 -10.23
C VAL A 23 -14.18 71.57 -9.77
N PHE A 24 -14.95 71.54 -8.69
CA PHE A 24 -15.58 70.32 -8.18
C PHE A 24 -16.56 69.70 -9.17
N LEU A 25 -17.41 70.51 -9.82
CA LEU A 25 -18.34 70.02 -10.84
C LEU A 25 -17.62 69.51 -12.10
N VAL A 26 -16.49 70.11 -12.47
CA VAL A 26 -15.65 69.62 -13.58
C VAL A 26 -14.96 68.31 -13.21
N ALA A 27 -14.45 68.17 -11.98
CA ALA A 27 -13.85 66.94 -11.49
C ALA A 27 -14.87 65.79 -11.38
N LEU A 28 -16.09 66.08 -10.89
CA LEU A 28 -17.18 65.10 -10.81
C LEU A 28 -17.60 64.61 -12.20
N LYS A 29 -17.69 65.52 -13.18
CA LYS A 29 -17.95 65.16 -14.57
C LYS A 29 -16.81 64.32 -15.15
N ALA A 30 -15.56 64.73 -14.97
CA ALA A 30 -14.40 63.99 -15.45
C ALA A 30 -14.32 62.57 -14.84
N PHE A 31 -14.64 62.42 -13.55
CA PHE A 31 -14.71 61.13 -12.87
C PHE A 31 -15.87 60.26 -13.41
N SER A 32 -17.05 60.85 -13.63
CA SER A 32 -18.18 60.13 -14.24
C SER A 32 -17.88 59.70 -15.69
N TYR A 33 -17.17 60.53 -16.46
CA TYR A 33 -16.69 60.17 -17.79
C TYR A 33 -15.65 59.04 -17.74
N PHE A 34 -14.72 59.09 -16.79
CA PHE A 34 -13.73 58.02 -16.58
C PHE A 34 -14.42 56.68 -16.25
N LEU A 35 -15.36 56.67 -15.30
CA LEU A 35 -16.13 55.47 -14.96
C LEU A 35 -16.96 54.96 -16.14
N LEU A 36 -17.59 55.84 -16.92
CA LEU A 36 -18.33 55.48 -18.12
C LEU A 36 -17.40 54.87 -19.19
N THR A 37 -16.22 55.46 -19.41
CA THR A 37 -15.24 54.91 -20.36
C THR A 37 -14.70 53.56 -19.90
N ALA A 38 -14.38 53.41 -18.61
CA ALA A 38 -13.95 52.14 -18.04
C ALA A 38 -15.04 51.07 -18.19
N PHE A 39 -16.30 51.42 -17.92
CA PHE A 39 -17.45 50.54 -18.13
C PHE A 39 -17.61 50.15 -19.60
N ILE A 40 -17.46 51.09 -20.54
CA ILE A 40 -17.50 50.78 -21.99
C ILE A 40 -16.37 49.83 -22.39
N PHE A 41 -15.14 50.02 -21.89
CA PHE A 41 -14.04 49.09 -22.15
C PHE A 41 -14.29 47.71 -21.54
N VAL A 42 -14.92 47.63 -20.38
CA VAL A 42 -15.35 46.35 -19.78
C VAL A 42 -16.44 45.70 -20.63
N VAL A 43 -17.46 46.43 -21.08
CA VAL A 43 -18.54 45.91 -21.93
C VAL A 43 -18.01 45.47 -23.29
N ILE A 44 -17.12 46.24 -23.91
CA ILE A 44 -16.44 45.86 -25.17
C ILE A 44 -15.54 44.65 -24.94
N GLY A 45 -14.80 44.61 -23.83
CA GLY A 45 -14.01 43.44 -23.43
C GLY A 45 -14.87 42.19 -23.28
N LEU A 46 -16.00 42.29 -22.57
CA LEU A 46 -16.98 41.21 -22.41
C LEU A 46 -17.64 40.81 -23.72
N ALA A 47 -17.93 41.78 -24.60
CA ALA A 47 -18.49 41.51 -25.93
C ALA A 47 -17.48 40.82 -26.85
N ILE A 48 -16.19 41.21 -26.80
CA ILE A 48 -15.10 40.55 -27.53
C ILE A 48 -14.90 39.13 -26.98
N VAL A 49 -14.84 38.96 -25.65
CA VAL A 49 -14.76 37.63 -25.00
C VAL A 49 -15.95 36.76 -25.41
N GLY A 50 -17.17 37.30 -25.36
CA GLY A 50 -18.38 36.61 -25.82
C GLY A 50 -18.32 36.23 -27.30
N LEU A 51 -17.91 37.15 -28.18
CA LEU A 51 -17.73 36.90 -29.61
C LEU A 51 -16.65 35.85 -29.90
N THR A 52 -15.58 35.79 -29.10
CA THR A 52 -14.54 34.76 -29.20
C THR A 52 -14.96 33.42 -28.60
N LEU A 53 -15.89 33.40 -27.65
CA LEU A 53 -16.42 32.17 -27.04
C LEU A 53 -17.49 31.49 -27.91
N ILE A 54 -18.27 32.25 -28.69
CA ILE A 54 -19.37 31.71 -29.52
C ILE A 54 -18.91 30.57 -30.45
N PRO A 55 -17.78 30.67 -31.19
CA PRO A 55 -17.28 29.57 -32.02
C PRO A 55 -16.90 28.31 -31.23
N HIS A 56 -16.50 28.47 -29.97
CA HIS A 56 -16.06 27.40 -29.10
C HIS A 56 -17.15 26.89 -28.15
N TYR A 57 -18.31 27.53 -28.11
CA TYR A 57 -19.40 27.19 -27.21
C TYR A 57 -19.89 25.75 -27.41
N SER A 58 -20.04 25.31 -28.66
CA SER A 58 -20.43 23.92 -28.94
C SER A 58 -19.39 22.93 -28.45
N THR A 59 -18.11 23.24 -28.61
CA THR A 59 -17.00 22.38 -28.19
C THR A 59 -16.87 22.32 -26.67
N ILE A 60 -16.95 23.46 -25.98
CA ILE A 60 -16.95 23.54 -24.51
C ILE A 60 -18.17 22.81 -23.94
N LYS A 61 -19.35 22.99 -24.55
CA LYS A 61 -20.56 22.27 -24.15
C LYS A 61 -20.42 20.76 -24.36
N SER A 62 -19.80 20.34 -25.46
CA SER A 62 -19.50 18.93 -25.74
C SER A 62 -18.53 18.36 -24.72
N ALA A 63 -17.42 19.06 -24.43
CA ALA A 63 -16.45 18.67 -23.42
C ALA A 63 -17.11 18.52 -22.04
N TYR A 64 -17.91 19.50 -21.61
CA TYR A 64 -18.62 19.43 -20.35
C TYR A 64 -19.61 18.26 -20.30
N ALA A 65 -20.40 18.05 -21.36
CA ALA A 65 -21.36 16.96 -21.40
C ALA A 65 -20.67 15.58 -21.36
N SER A 66 -19.62 15.39 -22.15
CA SER A 66 -18.84 14.15 -22.16
C SER A 66 -18.13 13.91 -20.81
N GLY A 67 -17.58 14.95 -20.18
CA GLY A 67 -16.90 14.84 -18.90
C GLY A 67 -17.85 14.49 -17.76
N MET A 68 -19.03 15.10 -17.74
CA MET A 68 -20.07 14.76 -16.76
C MET A 68 -20.60 13.34 -16.94
N GLN A 69 -20.84 12.90 -18.17
CA GLN A 69 -21.22 11.51 -18.44
C GLN A 69 -20.11 10.53 -18.03
N ALA A 70 -18.85 10.85 -18.31
CA ALA A 70 -17.72 10.03 -17.92
C ALA A 70 -17.64 9.85 -16.39
N LYS A 71 -17.85 10.93 -15.64
CA LYS A 71 -17.92 10.92 -14.17
C LYS A 71 -19.08 10.09 -13.65
N GLU A 72 -20.28 10.24 -14.22
CA GLU A 72 -21.46 9.46 -13.83
C GLU A 72 -21.24 7.95 -14.04
N HIS A 73 -20.66 7.56 -15.18
CA HIS A 73 -20.28 6.17 -15.46
C HIS A 73 -19.21 5.66 -14.49
N PHE A 74 -18.21 6.49 -14.15
CA PHE A 74 -17.19 6.13 -13.16
C PHE A 74 -17.80 5.86 -11.77
N GLU A 75 -18.65 6.76 -11.28
CA GLU A 75 -19.33 6.60 -9.98
C GLU A 75 -20.27 5.38 -9.96
N LEU A 76 -20.85 5.02 -11.10
CA LEU A 76 -21.67 3.81 -11.23
C LEU A 76 -20.80 2.56 -11.21
N ALA A 77 -19.65 2.56 -11.89
CA ALA A 77 -18.68 1.48 -11.84
C ALA A 77 -18.20 1.23 -10.41
N GLU A 78 -17.88 2.27 -9.63
CA GLU A 78 -17.52 2.11 -8.22
C GLU A 78 -18.59 1.39 -7.40
N LYS A 79 -19.87 1.64 -7.66
CA LYS A 79 -20.97 0.95 -6.99
C LYS A 79 -21.01 -0.53 -7.37
N PHE A 80 -20.81 -0.86 -8.64
CA PHE A 80 -20.73 -2.24 -9.10
C PHE A 80 -19.51 -2.97 -8.50
N LEU A 81 -18.35 -2.32 -8.43
CA LEU A 81 -17.16 -2.87 -7.78
C LEU A 81 -17.40 -3.18 -6.30
N LYS A 82 -18.03 -2.26 -5.56
CA LYS A 82 -18.40 -2.47 -4.15
C LYS A 82 -19.34 -3.66 -3.96
N ASN A 83 -20.17 -3.95 -4.96
CA ASN A 83 -21.09 -5.09 -4.96
C ASN A 83 -20.48 -6.36 -5.59
N LYS A 84 -19.20 -6.32 -6.01
CA LYS A 84 -18.49 -7.41 -6.70
C LYS A 84 -19.08 -7.76 -8.09
N ASP A 85 -19.83 -6.84 -8.69
CA ASP A 85 -20.39 -6.96 -10.05
C ASP A 85 -19.33 -6.53 -11.10
N PHE A 86 -18.22 -7.26 -11.16
CA PHE A 86 -17.04 -6.85 -11.94
C PHE A 86 -17.31 -6.69 -13.44
N GLU A 87 -18.19 -7.51 -14.04
CA GLU A 87 -18.53 -7.40 -15.46
C GLU A 87 -19.26 -6.09 -15.78
N LEU A 88 -20.23 -5.70 -14.93
CA LEU A 88 -20.95 -4.42 -15.07
C LEU A 88 -20.02 -3.24 -14.77
N ALA A 89 -19.13 -3.38 -13.79
CA ALA A 89 -18.13 -2.37 -13.52
C ALA A 89 -17.23 -2.12 -14.75
N MET A 90 -16.74 -3.17 -15.41
CA MET A 90 -15.92 -3.05 -16.63
C MET A 90 -16.64 -2.33 -17.76
N GLU A 91 -17.94 -2.60 -17.97
CA GLU A 91 -18.75 -1.93 -18.99
C GLU A 91 -18.86 -0.42 -18.71
N GLU A 92 -19.14 -0.05 -17.46
CA GLU A 92 -19.25 1.34 -17.05
C GLU A 92 -17.89 2.07 -17.06
N LEU A 93 -16.80 1.38 -16.73
CA LEU A 93 -15.43 1.92 -16.83
C LEU A 93 -15.02 2.18 -18.28
N ASP A 94 -15.39 1.31 -19.24
CA ASP A 94 -15.13 1.56 -20.66
C ASP A 94 -15.88 2.80 -21.16
N LYS A 95 -17.16 2.95 -20.79
CA LYS A 95 -17.94 4.15 -21.09
C LYS A 95 -17.32 5.40 -20.48
N SER A 96 -16.85 5.30 -19.23
CA SER A 96 -16.16 6.38 -18.52
C SER A 96 -14.87 6.80 -19.25
N ARG A 97 -13.99 5.84 -19.55
CA ARG A 97 -12.74 6.06 -20.30
C ARG A 97 -12.99 6.72 -21.65
N ILE A 98 -13.94 6.21 -22.44
CA ILE A 98 -14.34 6.80 -23.73
C ILE A 98 -14.87 8.23 -23.55
N GLY A 99 -15.63 8.48 -22.49
CA GLY A 99 -16.15 9.81 -22.16
C GLY A 99 -15.05 10.81 -21.81
N PHE A 100 -14.06 10.41 -21.00
CA PHE A 100 -12.89 11.24 -20.68
C PHE A 100 -12.03 11.50 -21.93
N ALA A 101 -11.75 10.47 -22.74
CA ALA A 101 -11.01 10.64 -24.00
C ALA A 101 -11.69 11.65 -24.94
N LYS A 102 -13.02 11.60 -25.10
CA LYS A 102 -13.80 12.58 -25.89
C LYS A 102 -13.76 13.99 -25.30
N THR A 103 -13.77 14.09 -23.98
CA THR A 103 -13.61 15.37 -23.27
C THR A 103 -12.24 15.97 -23.59
N LYS A 104 -11.17 15.19 -23.47
CA LYS A 104 -9.79 15.61 -23.77
C LYS A 104 -9.64 16.05 -25.22
N GLU A 105 -10.19 15.27 -26.16
CA GLU A 105 -10.20 15.64 -27.58
C GLU A 105 -10.90 16.99 -27.79
N SER A 106 -12.08 17.19 -27.20
CA SER A 106 -12.83 18.44 -27.29
C SER A 106 -12.05 19.64 -26.69
N LEU A 107 -11.36 19.44 -25.56
CA LEU A 107 -10.53 20.46 -24.93
C LEU A 107 -9.30 20.81 -25.79
N SER A 108 -8.67 19.83 -26.44
CA SER A 108 -7.52 20.07 -27.32
C SER A 108 -7.87 20.91 -28.56
N LEU A 109 -9.11 20.79 -29.07
CA LEU A 109 -9.57 21.60 -30.21
C LEU A 109 -9.66 23.10 -29.89
N ILE A 110 -9.85 23.46 -28.62
CA ILE A 110 -9.94 24.85 -28.18
C ILE A 110 -8.61 25.41 -27.67
N GLU A 111 -7.63 24.56 -27.35
CA GLU A 111 -6.29 24.93 -26.88
C GLU A 111 -5.59 25.91 -27.83
N THR A 112 -5.74 25.71 -29.15
CA THR A 112 -5.10 26.55 -30.17
C THR A 112 -5.81 27.90 -30.41
N SER A 113 -6.92 28.16 -29.73
CA SER A 113 -7.69 29.39 -29.88
C SER A 113 -6.97 30.62 -29.33
N VAL A 114 -7.21 31.78 -29.94
CA VAL A 114 -6.73 33.08 -29.46
C VAL A 114 -7.21 33.36 -28.02
N LEU A 115 -8.34 32.79 -27.62
CA LEU A 115 -8.90 32.92 -26.27
C LEU A 115 -7.96 32.37 -25.19
N PHE A 116 -7.31 31.23 -25.46
CA PHE A 116 -6.42 30.54 -24.51
C PHE A 116 -4.96 31.00 -24.61
N LYS A 117 -4.66 32.09 -25.33
CA LYS A 117 -3.35 32.77 -25.25
C LYS A 117 -3.13 33.50 -23.93
N ASN A 118 -4.19 33.75 -23.17
CA ASN A 118 -4.10 34.36 -21.85
C ASN A 118 -3.73 33.29 -20.81
N ASP A 119 -2.68 33.55 -20.01
CA ASP A 119 -2.14 32.59 -19.04
C ASP A 119 -3.19 32.05 -18.07
N TYR A 120 -4.13 32.87 -17.60
CA TYR A 120 -5.18 32.43 -16.68
C TYR A 120 -6.11 31.42 -17.36
N LEU A 121 -6.67 31.76 -18.53
CA LEU A 121 -7.57 30.87 -19.25
C LEU A 121 -6.86 29.59 -19.72
N ASN A 122 -5.61 29.72 -20.17
CA ASN A 122 -4.78 28.57 -20.53
C ASN A 122 -4.59 27.63 -19.34
N ASN A 123 -4.26 28.17 -18.16
CA ASN A 123 -4.12 27.36 -16.95
C ASN A 123 -5.41 26.64 -16.58
N GLN A 124 -6.58 27.28 -16.70
CA GLN A 124 -7.87 26.62 -16.45
C GLN A 124 -8.14 25.48 -17.45
N LEU A 125 -7.77 25.68 -18.72
CA LEU A 125 -7.89 24.64 -19.75
C LEU A 125 -6.96 23.47 -19.48
N LEU A 126 -5.69 23.74 -19.15
CA LEU A 126 -4.70 22.72 -18.83
C LEU A 126 -5.11 21.93 -17.58
N ILE A 127 -5.63 22.59 -16.53
CA ILE A 127 -6.17 21.89 -15.35
C ILE A 127 -7.32 20.97 -15.76
N ALA A 128 -8.26 21.42 -16.60
CA ALA A 128 -9.36 20.60 -17.06
C ALA A 128 -8.87 19.40 -17.90
N MET A 129 -7.83 19.58 -18.72
CA MET A 129 -7.19 18.50 -19.47
C MET A 129 -6.51 17.49 -18.54
N ASP A 130 -5.70 17.96 -17.58
CA ASP A 130 -5.02 17.09 -16.60
C ASP A 130 -6.04 16.29 -15.77
N LEU A 131 -7.12 16.93 -15.29
CA LEU A 131 -8.19 16.26 -14.54
C LEU A 131 -8.93 15.22 -15.39
N THR A 132 -9.13 15.51 -16.67
CA THR A 132 -9.75 14.56 -17.61
C THR A 132 -8.84 13.36 -17.82
N GLU A 133 -7.53 13.59 -17.94
CA GLU A 133 -6.54 12.54 -18.11
C GLU A 133 -6.43 11.67 -16.86
N ILE A 134 -6.40 12.26 -15.66
CA ILE A 134 -6.47 11.52 -14.39
C ILE A 134 -7.72 10.63 -14.35
N GLY A 135 -8.87 11.12 -14.81
CA GLY A 135 -10.10 10.34 -14.89
C GLY A 135 -10.02 9.17 -15.87
N GLU A 136 -9.39 9.38 -17.03
CA GLU A 136 -9.13 8.34 -18.04
C GLU A 136 -8.17 7.26 -17.52
N ASP A 137 -7.06 7.68 -16.90
CA ASP A 137 -6.04 6.82 -16.30
C ASP A 137 -6.66 5.97 -15.18
N ALA A 138 -7.44 6.60 -14.29
CA ALA A 138 -8.15 5.90 -13.21
C ALA A 138 -9.18 4.89 -13.75
N ALA A 139 -9.92 5.24 -14.80
CA ALA A 139 -10.91 4.33 -15.39
C ALA A 139 -10.26 3.10 -16.02
N THR A 140 -9.11 3.29 -16.68
CA THR A 140 -8.31 2.22 -17.28
C THR A 140 -7.72 1.31 -16.21
N ALA A 141 -7.08 1.90 -15.19
CA ALA A 141 -6.55 1.20 -14.03
C ALA A 141 -7.60 0.31 -13.34
N LEU A 142 -8.79 0.87 -13.06
CA LEU A 142 -9.87 0.09 -12.45
C LEU A 142 -10.39 -1.00 -13.39
N GLN A 143 -10.36 -0.80 -14.71
CA GLN A 143 -10.79 -1.81 -15.68
C GLN A 143 -9.82 -3.00 -15.69
N ASP A 144 -8.52 -2.75 -15.63
CA ASP A 144 -7.49 -3.79 -15.56
C ASP A 144 -7.62 -4.62 -14.27
N LEU A 145 -7.81 -3.95 -13.13
CA LEU A 145 -8.10 -4.62 -11.84
C LEU A 145 -9.42 -5.39 -11.89
N SER A 146 -10.46 -4.83 -12.51
CA SER A 146 -11.76 -5.50 -12.64
C SER A 146 -11.66 -6.79 -13.45
N THR A 147 -10.75 -6.83 -14.44
CA THR A 147 -10.49 -8.04 -15.24
C THR A 147 -9.97 -9.18 -14.34
N VAL A 148 -9.05 -8.87 -13.42
CA VAL A 148 -8.57 -9.83 -12.41
C VAL A 148 -9.73 -10.29 -11.53
N GLY A 149 -10.60 -9.37 -11.10
CA GLY A 149 -11.81 -9.69 -10.33
C GLY A 149 -12.78 -10.63 -11.08
N VAL A 150 -13.03 -10.39 -12.37
CA VAL A 150 -13.85 -11.27 -13.22
C VAL A 150 -13.24 -12.67 -13.32
N GLU A 151 -11.94 -12.76 -13.57
CA GLU A 151 -11.24 -14.04 -13.67
C GLU A 151 -11.26 -14.79 -12.34
N ALA A 152 -11.00 -14.10 -11.22
CA ALA A 152 -11.06 -14.67 -9.89
C ALA A 152 -12.49 -15.17 -9.56
N TYR A 153 -13.52 -14.40 -9.89
CA TYR A 153 -14.91 -14.78 -9.66
C TYR A 153 -15.34 -15.97 -10.52
N LYS A 154 -14.86 -16.07 -11.77
CA LYS A 154 -15.08 -17.24 -12.63
C LYS A 154 -14.43 -18.51 -12.06
N ILE A 155 -13.25 -18.38 -11.45
CA ILE A 155 -12.54 -19.48 -10.82
C ILE A 155 -13.21 -19.89 -9.50
N LEU A 156 -13.57 -18.93 -8.64
CA LEU A 156 -14.16 -19.18 -7.32
C LEU A 156 -15.64 -19.59 -7.36
N GLY A 157 -16.40 -19.09 -8.33
CA GLY A 157 -17.85 -19.19 -8.32
C GLY A 157 -18.49 -18.28 -7.26
N SER A 158 -19.48 -18.80 -6.51
CA SER A 158 -20.28 -18.03 -5.53
C SER A 158 -19.49 -17.56 -4.30
N SER A 159 -20.07 -16.66 -3.49
CA SER A 159 -19.39 -15.89 -2.43
C SER A 159 -19.04 -16.62 -1.11
N ASP A 160 -19.57 -17.82 -0.85
CA ASP A 160 -19.37 -18.54 0.43
C ASP A 160 -18.26 -19.59 0.33
N VAL A 161 -17.07 -19.17 -0.11
CA VAL A 161 -15.95 -20.08 -0.38
C VAL A 161 -14.88 -19.96 0.69
N THR A 162 -14.32 -21.09 1.08
CA THR A 162 -13.16 -21.23 1.96
C THR A 162 -12.06 -21.97 1.21
N PHE A 163 -10.80 -21.78 1.59
CA PHE A 163 -9.68 -22.53 0.99
C PHE A 163 -9.85 -24.05 1.09
N SER A 164 -10.51 -24.54 2.15
CA SER A 164 -10.81 -25.97 2.34
C SER A 164 -11.77 -26.54 1.31
N ASN A 165 -12.61 -25.71 0.68
CA ASN A 165 -13.63 -26.15 -0.26
C ASN A 165 -13.16 -26.09 -1.72
N LEU A 166 -11.99 -25.50 -1.97
CA LEU A 166 -11.39 -25.41 -3.29
C LEU A 166 -10.65 -26.69 -3.64
N ASP A 167 -10.85 -27.21 -4.85
CA ASP A 167 -10.01 -28.27 -5.39
C ASP A 167 -8.63 -27.72 -5.80
N LEU A 168 -7.69 -28.63 -6.05
CA LEU A 168 -6.31 -28.27 -6.37
C LEU A 168 -6.21 -27.45 -7.68
N GLU A 169 -7.01 -27.78 -8.69
CA GLU A 169 -7.03 -27.07 -9.97
C GLU A 169 -7.49 -25.61 -9.78
N THR A 170 -8.53 -25.40 -8.96
CA THR A 170 -9.03 -24.08 -8.61
C THR A 170 -7.98 -23.28 -7.83
N LYS A 171 -7.28 -23.89 -6.87
CA LYS A 171 -6.19 -23.25 -6.12
C LYS A 171 -5.05 -22.83 -7.04
N GLN A 172 -4.58 -23.73 -7.90
CA GLN A 172 -3.54 -23.44 -8.89
C GLN A 172 -3.98 -22.33 -9.86
N GLY A 173 -5.23 -22.35 -10.30
CA GLY A 173 -5.80 -21.30 -11.16
C GLY A 173 -5.79 -19.92 -10.49
N LEU A 174 -6.12 -19.83 -9.20
CA LEU A 174 -6.05 -18.57 -8.44
C LEU A 174 -4.61 -18.10 -8.25
N LEU A 175 -3.69 -19.00 -7.91
CA LEU A 175 -2.27 -18.66 -7.75
C LEU A 175 -1.67 -18.18 -9.07
N ALA A 176 -1.97 -18.86 -10.17
CA ALA A 176 -1.58 -18.44 -11.52
C ALA A 176 -2.17 -17.07 -11.87
N LEU A 177 -3.47 -16.85 -11.62
CA LEU A 177 -4.11 -15.57 -11.87
C LEU A 177 -3.42 -14.42 -11.09
N VAL A 178 -3.15 -14.63 -9.80
CA VAL A 178 -2.50 -13.63 -8.96
C VAL A 178 -1.09 -13.34 -9.48
N ASN A 179 -0.31 -14.37 -9.79
CA ASN A 179 1.03 -14.25 -10.36
C ASN A 179 1.03 -13.53 -11.72
N ASP A 180 0.12 -13.90 -12.62
CA ASP A 180 0.00 -13.32 -13.96
C ASP A 180 -0.53 -11.87 -13.93
N SER A 181 -1.14 -11.47 -12.82
CA SER A 181 -1.63 -10.11 -12.60
C SER A 181 -0.53 -9.13 -12.18
N LEU A 182 0.69 -9.60 -11.85
CA LEU A 182 1.80 -8.75 -11.39
C LEU A 182 2.02 -7.52 -12.28
N ASN A 183 2.13 -7.71 -13.58
CA ASN A 183 2.34 -6.60 -14.53
C ASN A 183 1.21 -5.57 -14.48
N LYS A 184 -0.05 -5.99 -14.28
CA LYS A 184 -1.19 -5.06 -14.18
C LYS A 184 -1.09 -4.18 -12.94
N PHE A 185 -0.59 -4.72 -11.82
CA PHE A 185 -0.36 -3.95 -10.62
C PHE A 185 0.86 -3.01 -10.75
N GLU A 186 1.89 -3.41 -11.49
CA GLU A 186 3.03 -2.53 -11.82
C GLU A 186 2.60 -1.35 -12.70
N ASP A 187 1.81 -1.62 -13.74
CA ASP A 187 1.23 -0.58 -14.60
C ASP A 187 0.34 0.39 -13.80
N LEU A 188 -0.38 -0.14 -12.80
CA LEU A 188 -1.17 0.66 -11.87
C LEU A 188 -0.29 1.57 -11.01
N GLN A 189 0.83 1.08 -10.46
CA GLN A 189 1.77 1.91 -9.70
C GLN A 189 2.32 3.06 -10.56
N VAL A 190 2.69 2.77 -11.81
CA VAL A 190 3.15 3.79 -12.76
C VAL A 190 2.06 4.83 -12.98
N SER A 191 0.83 4.40 -13.24
CA SER A 191 -0.32 5.29 -13.42
C SER A 191 -0.56 6.19 -12.20
N LEU A 192 -0.46 5.65 -10.98
CA LEU A 192 -0.60 6.43 -9.74
C LEU A 192 0.55 7.42 -9.53
N ALA A 193 1.75 7.13 -10.00
CA ALA A 193 2.87 8.07 -9.99
C ALA A 193 2.64 9.24 -10.97
N GLU A 194 2.10 8.96 -12.16
CA GLU A 194 1.73 10.00 -13.12
C GLU A 194 0.61 10.90 -12.61
N VAL A 195 -0.40 10.34 -11.94
CA VAL A 195 -1.48 11.11 -11.30
C VAL A 195 -0.91 12.07 -10.25
N ASP A 196 0.08 11.64 -9.48
CA ASP A 196 0.76 12.48 -8.48
C ASP A 196 1.47 13.68 -9.12
N GLU A 197 2.22 13.42 -10.20
CA GLU A 197 2.89 14.48 -10.96
C GLU A 197 1.89 15.49 -11.53
N LYS A 198 0.76 15.01 -12.08
CA LYS A 198 -0.32 15.85 -12.60
C LYS A 198 -0.97 16.67 -11.49
N LEU A 199 -1.24 16.10 -10.31
CA LEU A 199 -1.79 16.85 -9.17
C LEU A 199 -0.84 17.96 -8.69
N VAL A 200 0.48 17.72 -8.69
CA VAL A 200 1.49 18.76 -8.39
C VAL A 200 1.45 19.87 -9.45
N ALA A 201 1.35 19.52 -10.73
CA ALA A 201 1.24 20.50 -11.81
C ALA A 201 -0.05 21.34 -11.72
N ILE A 202 -1.19 20.70 -11.42
CA ILE A 202 -2.48 21.37 -11.21
C ILE A 202 -2.38 22.37 -10.05
N ASN A 203 -1.80 21.99 -8.92
CA ASN A 203 -1.68 22.86 -7.76
C ASN A 203 -0.85 24.13 -8.07
N ARG A 204 0.21 24.01 -8.88
CA ARG A 204 0.98 25.17 -9.36
C ARG A 204 0.18 26.11 -10.27
N ARG A 205 -0.82 25.57 -10.98
CA ARG A 205 -1.69 26.30 -11.92
C ARG A 205 -2.96 26.88 -11.28
N ASN A 206 -3.30 26.51 -10.03
CA ASN A 206 -4.56 26.85 -9.35
C ASN A 206 -4.39 27.81 -8.13
N PRO A 207 -3.90 29.07 -8.30
CA PRO A 207 -3.60 29.96 -7.17
C PRO A 207 -4.85 30.55 -6.46
N PHE A 208 -6.05 30.38 -7.03
CA PHE A 208 -7.31 30.90 -6.49
C PHE A 208 -8.22 29.82 -5.92
N PHE A 209 -7.73 28.59 -5.75
CA PHE A 209 -8.45 27.51 -5.08
C PHE A 209 -9.78 27.12 -5.74
N VAL A 210 -9.90 27.34 -7.06
CA VAL A 210 -11.15 27.14 -7.82
C VAL A 210 -11.57 25.67 -7.85
N TYR A 211 -10.59 24.76 -7.82
CA TYR A 211 -10.79 23.32 -7.93
C TYR A 211 -10.60 22.56 -6.61
N ASP A 212 -10.49 23.26 -5.47
CA ASP A 212 -10.13 22.63 -4.18
C ASP A 212 -11.15 21.59 -3.71
N GLU A 213 -12.43 21.76 -4.05
CA GLU A 213 -13.49 20.77 -3.77
C GLU A 213 -13.23 19.43 -4.46
N ILE A 214 -12.51 19.43 -5.59
CA ILE A 214 -12.13 18.22 -6.35
C ILE A 214 -10.74 17.75 -5.97
N LEU A 215 -9.78 18.67 -5.82
CA LEU A 215 -8.37 18.35 -5.61
C LEU A 215 -8.07 17.88 -4.19
N THR A 216 -8.72 18.46 -3.18
CA THR A 216 -8.44 18.11 -1.77
C THR A 216 -8.73 16.64 -1.48
N PRO A 217 -9.91 16.08 -1.86
CA PRO A 217 -10.16 14.65 -1.67
C PRO A 217 -9.17 13.76 -2.41
N LEU A 218 -8.82 14.10 -3.65
CA LEU A 218 -7.85 13.33 -4.45
C LEU A 218 -6.46 13.31 -3.79
N GLN A 219 -5.98 14.46 -3.32
CA GLN A 219 -4.70 14.59 -2.62
C GLN A 219 -4.68 13.82 -1.29
N GLN A 220 -5.81 13.70 -0.61
CA GLN A 220 -5.91 12.96 0.65
C GLN A 220 -6.01 11.45 0.44
N GLN A 221 -6.70 10.99 -0.62
CA GLN A 221 -6.94 9.57 -0.86
C GLN A 221 -5.82 8.90 -1.66
N LEU A 222 -5.12 9.64 -2.52
CA LEU A 222 -4.07 9.08 -3.38
C LEU A 222 -2.93 8.40 -2.57
N PRO A 223 -2.41 8.98 -1.46
CA PRO A 223 -1.39 8.31 -0.66
C PRO A 223 -1.87 6.98 -0.06
N GLU A 224 -3.12 6.92 0.42
CA GLU A 224 -3.70 5.69 0.97
C GLU A 224 -3.90 4.63 -0.12
N LEU A 225 -4.33 5.05 -1.31
CA LEU A 225 -4.46 4.17 -2.47
C LEU A 225 -3.10 3.61 -2.89
N LYS A 226 -2.07 4.46 -3.02
CA LYS A 226 -0.69 4.04 -3.32
C LYS A 226 -0.22 3.00 -2.31
N ARG A 227 -0.31 3.31 -1.02
CA ARG A 227 0.04 2.37 0.06
C ARG A 227 -0.71 1.04 -0.05
N THR A 228 -2.00 1.08 -0.38
CA THR A 228 -2.80 -0.14 -0.55
C THR A 228 -2.33 -0.98 -1.73
N ILE A 229 -2.03 -0.34 -2.87
CA ILE A 229 -1.51 -1.02 -4.06
C ILE A 229 -0.11 -1.58 -3.80
N ASP A 230 0.76 -0.78 -3.18
CA ASP A 230 2.11 -1.20 -2.80
C ASP A 230 2.05 -2.44 -1.90
N ASN A 231 1.28 -2.39 -0.81
CA ASN A 231 1.10 -3.53 0.09
C ASN A 231 0.50 -4.77 -0.62
N SER A 232 -0.45 -4.55 -1.53
CA SER A 232 -1.03 -5.64 -2.32
C SER A 232 0.02 -6.29 -3.23
N MET A 233 0.85 -5.49 -3.89
CA MET A 233 1.93 -5.98 -4.73
C MET A 233 2.96 -6.80 -3.96
N LEU A 234 3.32 -6.37 -2.76
CA LEU A 234 4.23 -7.13 -1.90
C LEU A 234 3.69 -8.54 -1.64
N GLY A 235 2.41 -8.62 -1.27
CA GLY A 235 1.71 -9.89 -1.09
C GLY A 235 1.72 -10.73 -2.37
N ILE A 236 1.40 -10.15 -3.52
CA ILE A 236 1.37 -10.84 -4.81
C ILE A 236 2.76 -11.37 -5.20
N ARG A 237 3.82 -10.58 -4.98
CA ARG A 237 5.20 -10.96 -5.33
C ARG A 237 5.76 -12.08 -4.46
N LEU A 238 5.39 -12.11 -3.18
CA LEU A 238 5.84 -13.16 -2.24
C LEU A 238 4.93 -14.38 -2.20
N LEU A 239 3.69 -14.26 -2.71
CA LEU A 239 2.73 -15.36 -2.72
C LEU A 239 3.29 -16.64 -3.39
N PRO A 240 3.99 -16.59 -4.55
CA PRO A 240 4.59 -17.78 -5.15
C PRO A 240 5.54 -18.52 -4.20
N ALA A 241 6.44 -17.80 -3.53
CA ALA A 241 7.35 -18.38 -2.54
C ALA A 241 6.54 -18.99 -1.38
N LEU A 242 5.70 -18.20 -0.71
CA LEU A 242 4.99 -18.62 0.50
C LEU A 242 3.99 -19.76 0.25
N SER A 243 3.40 -19.83 -0.94
CA SER A 243 2.44 -20.87 -1.32
C SER A 243 3.09 -22.10 -1.95
N GLY A 244 4.38 -22.06 -2.29
CA GLY A 244 5.02 -23.11 -3.06
C GLY A 244 4.41 -23.30 -4.44
N PHE A 245 4.28 -22.21 -5.19
CA PHE A 245 3.81 -22.20 -6.57
C PHE A 245 4.85 -21.53 -7.49
N PRO A 246 5.19 -22.09 -8.66
CA PRO A 246 4.74 -23.38 -9.18
C PRO A 246 5.55 -24.55 -8.63
N GLU A 247 6.57 -24.33 -7.79
CA GLU A 247 7.45 -25.37 -7.22
C GLU A 247 7.24 -25.54 -5.72
N GLU A 248 7.38 -26.77 -5.21
CA GLU A 248 7.26 -27.03 -3.76
C GLU A 248 8.35 -26.27 -3.01
N GLN A 249 7.99 -25.69 -1.87
CA GLN A 249 8.89 -24.91 -1.03
C GLN A 249 8.96 -25.55 0.36
N THR A 250 10.17 -25.69 0.88
CA THR A 250 10.43 -26.24 2.21
C THR A 250 10.97 -25.17 3.15
N TYR A 251 10.26 -24.94 4.24
CA TYR A 251 10.58 -23.94 5.24
C TYR A 251 11.05 -24.58 6.55
N LEU A 252 12.15 -24.06 7.10
CA LEU A 252 12.52 -24.28 8.49
C LEU A 252 11.77 -23.25 9.35
N ILE A 253 10.89 -23.72 10.24
CA ILE A 253 10.16 -22.88 11.18
C ILE A 253 10.95 -22.82 12.50
N LEU A 254 11.23 -21.61 12.97
CA LEU A 254 11.84 -21.36 14.28
C LEU A 254 10.75 -20.83 15.22
N LEU A 255 10.37 -21.62 16.22
CA LEU A 255 9.39 -21.23 17.22
C LEU A 255 10.11 -20.55 18.39
N GLN A 256 10.07 -19.23 18.40
CA GLN A 256 10.89 -18.38 19.25
C GLN A 256 10.13 -17.96 20.52
N ASN A 257 10.52 -18.50 21.67
CA ASN A 257 10.02 -18.07 22.97
C ASN A 257 10.51 -16.65 23.28
N ASN A 258 9.66 -15.66 23.03
CA ASN A 258 9.96 -14.25 23.26
C ASN A 258 9.98 -13.84 24.75
N ARG A 259 9.70 -14.75 25.69
CA ARG A 259 9.98 -14.56 27.14
C ARG A 259 11.39 -14.98 27.54
N GLU A 260 12.07 -15.75 26.71
CA GLU A 260 13.47 -16.12 26.88
C GLU A 260 14.32 -15.41 25.83
N MET A 261 14.69 -14.16 26.14
CA MET A 261 15.25 -13.24 25.15
C MET A 261 16.46 -13.83 24.39
N ARG A 262 16.38 -13.73 23.06
CA ARG A 262 17.47 -13.84 22.10
C ARG A 262 17.34 -12.69 21.09
N PRO A 263 18.44 -12.21 20.49
CA PRO A 263 18.43 -11.00 19.68
C PRO A 263 17.40 -10.94 18.54
N SER A 264 17.07 -12.06 17.90
CA SER A 264 16.18 -12.09 16.74
C SER A 264 14.77 -12.66 17.00
N GLY A 265 14.29 -12.65 18.25
CA GLY A 265 12.89 -12.97 18.57
C GLY A 265 12.66 -13.79 19.85
N GLY A 266 13.64 -14.57 20.30
CA GLY A 266 13.49 -15.42 21.51
C GLY A 266 14.17 -16.79 21.40
N PHE A 267 14.16 -17.57 22.47
CA PHE A 267 14.79 -18.90 22.49
C PHE A 267 14.07 -19.90 21.58
N ILE A 268 14.80 -20.65 20.76
CA ILE A 268 14.23 -21.61 19.80
C ILE A 268 14.00 -22.94 20.53
N GLY A 269 12.91 -23.02 21.30
CA GLY A 269 12.55 -24.21 22.09
C GLY A 269 11.91 -25.33 21.27
N ALA A 270 11.43 -25.03 20.07
CA ALA A 270 10.95 -25.99 19.09
C ALA A 270 11.30 -25.50 17.67
N TYR A 271 11.43 -26.44 16.76
CA TYR A 271 11.60 -26.16 15.34
C TYR A 271 10.54 -26.93 14.56
N GLY A 272 10.32 -26.54 13.30
CA GLY A 272 9.47 -27.31 12.40
C GLY A 272 9.98 -27.33 10.97
N ILE A 273 9.50 -28.30 10.21
CA ILE A 273 9.65 -28.36 8.77
C ILE A 273 8.26 -28.27 8.17
N LEU A 274 8.08 -27.28 7.30
CA LEU A 274 6.84 -27.05 6.57
C LEU A 274 7.12 -27.17 5.07
N LYS A 275 6.47 -28.14 4.42
CA LYS A 275 6.47 -28.27 2.96
C LYS A 275 5.15 -27.78 2.42
N VAL A 276 5.19 -26.78 1.55
CA VAL A 276 4.01 -26.19 0.91
C VAL A 276 4.13 -26.33 -0.60
N LYS A 277 3.02 -26.74 -1.23
CA LYS A 277 2.92 -26.83 -2.69
C LYS A 277 1.52 -26.42 -3.12
N ASP A 278 1.43 -25.45 -4.03
CA ASP A 278 0.17 -24.93 -4.57
C ASP A 278 -0.82 -24.48 -3.46
N ALA A 279 -0.29 -23.76 -2.47
CA ALA A 279 -0.96 -23.31 -1.24
C ALA A 279 -1.46 -24.44 -0.32
N GLU A 280 -1.07 -25.70 -0.56
CA GLU A 280 -1.38 -26.84 0.31
C GLU A 280 -0.19 -27.20 1.21
N VAL A 281 -0.45 -27.36 2.50
CA VAL A 281 0.51 -27.97 3.42
C VAL A 281 0.62 -29.46 3.11
N LYS A 282 1.74 -29.87 2.50
CA LYS A 282 2.04 -31.27 2.18
C LYS A 282 2.61 -32.01 3.37
N GLU A 283 3.43 -31.32 4.15
CA GLU A 283 4.05 -31.86 5.35
C GLU A 283 4.20 -30.76 6.40
N LEU A 284 3.84 -31.07 7.65
CA LEU A 284 4.16 -30.26 8.81
C LEU A 284 4.69 -31.17 9.91
N PHE A 285 5.98 -31.02 10.17
CA PHE A 285 6.69 -31.64 11.28
C PHE A 285 7.09 -30.56 12.27
N ILE A 286 6.87 -30.77 13.55
CA ILE A 286 7.32 -29.89 14.64
C ILE A 286 7.91 -30.79 15.72
N ASP A 287 9.07 -30.43 16.23
CA ASP A 287 9.77 -31.18 17.27
C ASP A 287 10.51 -30.26 18.23
N ASN A 288 10.84 -30.80 19.39
CA ASN A 288 11.66 -30.19 20.40
C ASN A 288 13.10 -30.03 19.88
N SER A 289 13.66 -28.83 19.91
CA SER A 289 15.03 -28.57 19.43
C SER A 289 16.09 -29.41 20.17
N TYR A 290 15.84 -29.76 21.43
CA TYR A 290 16.70 -30.66 22.20
C TYR A 290 16.81 -32.08 21.63
N ASN A 291 15.89 -32.52 20.79
CA ASN A 291 15.96 -33.84 20.18
C ASN A 291 17.04 -33.87 19.08
N LEU A 292 17.22 -32.77 18.32
CA LEU A 292 18.34 -32.60 17.38
C LEU A 292 19.69 -32.55 18.10
N ASP A 293 19.78 -31.71 19.13
CA ASP A 293 20.99 -31.54 19.93
C ASP A 293 21.56 -32.87 20.45
N LYS A 294 20.67 -33.72 20.97
CA LYS A 294 21.02 -35.01 21.57
C LYS A 294 21.70 -35.95 20.57
N LEU A 295 21.38 -35.87 19.27
CA LEU A 295 21.96 -36.71 18.23
C LEU A 295 23.45 -36.44 18.04
N VAL A 296 23.88 -35.20 18.32
CA VAL A 296 25.25 -34.74 18.03
C VAL A 296 25.98 -34.14 19.22
N LYS A 297 25.41 -34.17 20.44
CA LYS A 297 26.00 -33.60 21.66
C LYS A 297 27.47 -34.01 21.90
N ASP A 298 27.84 -35.22 21.49
CA ASP A 298 29.17 -35.79 21.70
C ASP A 298 30.12 -35.53 20.53
N THR A 299 29.61 -35.15 19.36
CA THR A 299 30.36 -34.99 18.11
C THR A 299 30.45 -33.54 17.61
N LEU A 300 29.38 -32.76 17.76
CA LEU A 300 29.34 -31.34 17.39
C LEU A 300 29.95 -30.50 18.52
N LYS A 301 31.11 -29.88 18.22
CA LYS A 301 31.93 -29.14 19.18
C LYS A 301 32.21 -27.70 18.72
N ILE A 302 31.24 -27.06 18.08
CA ILE A 302 31.32 -25.65 17.70
C ILE A 302 31.23 -24.82 18.98
N GLU A 303 32.19 -23.92 19.23
CA GLU A 303 32.16 -23.06 20.41
C GLU A 303 30.99 -22.08 20.33
N ALA A 304 30.23 -21.96 21.42
CA ALA A 304 29.17 -20.97 21.53
C ALA A 304 29.74 -19.55 21.69
N PRO A 305 29.00 -18.50 21.31
CA PRO A 305 29.35 -17.12 21.66
C PRO A 305 29.70 -16.97 23.15
N ALA A 306 30.74 -16.19 23.46
CA ALA A 306 31.27 -16.07 24.83
C ALA A 306 30.19 -15.76 25.91
N PRO A 307 29.18 -14.89 25.67
CA PRO A 307 28.11 -14.69 26.65
C PRO A 307 27.26 -15.93 26.92
N ILE A 308 26.99 -16.78 25.91
CA ILE A 308 26.26 -18.05 26.10
C ILE A 308 27.08 -18.98 27.01
N GLN A 309 28.39 -19.08 26.77
CA GLN A 309 29.28 -19.89 27.62
C GLN A 309 29.29 -19.37 29.06
N GLU A 310 29.43 -18.06 29.25
CA GLU A 310 29.57 -17.45 30.57
C GLU A 310 28.28 -17.52 31.38
N TYR A 311 27.14 -17.14 30.79
CA TYR A 311 25.89 -16.96 31.52
C TYR A 311 24.97 -18.19 31.47
N MET A 312 24.95 -18.93 30.36
CA MET A 312 24.09 -20.11 30.19
C MET A 312 24.81 -21.43 30.46
N LYS A 313 26.13 -21.38 30.70
CA LYS A 313 26.99 -22.56 30.97
C LYS A 313 26.92 -23.59 29.85
N GLN A 314 26.82 -23.10 28.62
CA GLN A 314 26.75 -23.90 27.41
C GLN A 314 28.01 -23.67 26.57
N GLU A 315 28.91 -24.66 26.58
CA GLU A 315 30.19 -24.57 25.86
C GLU A 315 30.01 -24.69 24.34
N HIS A 316 29.07 -25.53 23.91
CA HIS A 316 28.85 -25.84 22.50
C HIS A 316 27.60 -25.17 21.94
N TRP A 317 27.67 -24.76 20.69
CA TRP A 317 26.62 -24.07 19.97
C TRP A 317 25.75 -25.04 19.18
N PHE A 318 24.46 -24.73 19.11
CA PHE A 318 23.42 -25.59 18.54
C PHE A 318 22.29 -24.74 17.94
N LEU A 319 21.38 -25.38 17.18
CA LEU A 319 20.24 -24.77 16.52
C LEU A 319 19.38 -23.93 17.47
N ARG A 320 19.14 -24.42 18.70
CA ARG A 320 18.30 -23.74 19.71
C ARG A 320 18.77 -22.32 20.09
N ASP A 321 20.05 -22.02 19.87
CA ASP A 321 20.68 -20.72 20.12
C ASP A 321 21.34 -20.13 18.86
N SER A 322 21.01 -20.66 17.68
CA SER A 322 21.55 -20.19 16.39
C SER A 322 21.24 -18.72 16.12
N ASN A 323 20.21 -18.20 16.79
CA ASN A 323 19.70 -16.84 16.63
C ASN A 323 20.37 -15.78 17.53
N TRP A 324 21.69 -15.90 17.70
CA TRP A 324 22.48 -14.97 18.50
C TRP A 324 22.82 -13.65 17.78
N SER A 325 22.66 -13.58 16.46
CA SER A 325 22.79 -12.32 15.72
C SER A 325 21.49 -11.51 15.83
N PRO A 326 21.54 -10.18 16.04
CA PRO A 326 20.35 -9.33 15.92
C PRO A 326 19.86 -9.22 14.48
N ASP A 327 20.72 -9.47 13.50
CA ASP A 327 20.35 -9.60 12.09
C ASP A 327 19.72 -10.98 11.86
N PHE A 328 18.40 -11.01 11.66
CA PHE A 328 17.68 -12.28 11.48
C PHE A 328 18.12 -13.08 10.23
N PRO A 329 18.45 -12.48 9.07
CA PRO A 329 19.01 -13.22 7.94
C PRO A 329 20.29 -14.00 8.30
N THR A 330 21.22 -13.38 9.03
CA THR A 330 22.42 -14.04 9.56
C THR A 330 22.05 -15.21 10.49
N SER A 331 21.10 -14.98 11.40
CA SER A 331 20.60 -16.00 12.33
C SER A 331 19.88 -17.15 11.60
N ALA A 332 19.11 -16.87 10.56
CA ALA A 332 18.39 -17.84 9.75
C ALA A 332 19.34 -18.74 8.95
N GLN A 333 20.37 -18.16 8.33
CA GLN A 333 21.45 -18.92 7.68
C GLN A 333 22.16 -19.84 8.66
N LYS A 334 22.46 -19.32 9.86
CA LYS A 334 23.07 -20.12 10.94
C LYS A 334 22.13 -21.24 11.41
N ALA A 335 20.83 -21.00 11.47
CA ALA A 335 19.84 -22.02 11.80
C ALA A 335 19.79 -23.14 10.75
N ILE A 336 19.83 -22.81 9.45
CA ILE A 336 19.92 -23.81 8.37
C ILE A 336 21.20 -24.63 8.51
N GLU A 337 22.34 -23.98 8.78
CA GLU A 337 23.61 -24.67 8.99
C GLU A 337 23.51 -25.67 10.15
N PHE A 338 23.04 -25.24 11.32
CA PHE A 338 22.89 -26.13 12.48
C PHE A 338 21.88 -27.23 12.27
N TYR A 339 20.75 -26.95 11.60
CA TYR A 339 19.77 -27.98 11.25
C TYR A 339 20.43 -29.14 10.50
N ASN A 340 21.25 -28.83 9.49
CA ASN A 340 21.98 -29.85 8.73
C ASN A 340 23.06 -30.55 9.58
N LEU A 341 23.80 -29.81 10.40
CA LEU A 341 24.85 -30.38 11.27
C LEU A 341 24.30 -31.30 12.36
N GLU A 342 23.06 -31.07 12.81
CA GLU A 342 22.39 -31.82 13.87
C GLU A 342 21.56 -33.01 13.34
N GLY A 343 21.59 -33.25 12.03
CA GLY A 343 21.01 -34.44 11.40
C GLY A 343 19.74 -34.18 10.57
N GLY A 344 19.35 -32.92 10.39
CA GLY A 344 18.32 -32.52 9.44
C GLY A 344 18.71 -32.91 8.00
N THR A 345 17.73 -33.39 7.23
CA THR A 345 17.96 -33.94 5.87
C THR A 345 17.26 -33.16 4.77
N GLU A 346 16.38 -32.24 5.13
CA GLU A 346 15.54 -31.50 4.19
C GLU A 346 16.31 -30.33 3.57
N LYS A 347 16.14 -30.12 2.26
CA LYS A 347 16.68 -28.93 1.59
C LYS A 347 15.78 -27.74 1.93
N ILE A 348 16.31 -26.80 2.71
CA ILE A 348 15.56 -25.62 3.13
C ILE A 348 15.62 -24.53 2.05
N ASP A 349 14.46 -24.01 1.64
CA ASP A 349 14.33 -22.90 0.68
C ASP A 349 14.16 -21.56 1.41
N GLY A 350 13.68 -21.56 2.65
CA GLY A 350 13.60 -20.39 3.51
C GLY A 350 13.41 -20.72 4.99
N VAL A 351 13.51 -19.69 5.84
CA VAL A 351 13.30 -19.79 7.28
C VAL A 351 12.16 -18.86 7.68
N ILE A 352 11.24 -19.37 8.50
CA ILE A 352 10.15 -18.59 9.09
C ILE A 352 10.39 -18.53 10.59
N GLY A 353 10.71 -17.34 11.11
CA GLY A 353 10.76 -17.08 12.54
C GLY A 353 9.39 -16.62 13.01
N LEU A 354 8.84 -17.26 14.04
CA LEU A 354 7.59 -16.80 14.63
C LEU A 354 7.61 -16.89 16.14
N THR A 355 6.91 -15.95 16.75
CA THR A 355 6.70 -15.93 18.20
C THR A 355 5.29 -16.42 18.55
N PRO A 356 5.04 -16.75 19.81
CA PRO A 356 3.72 -17.13 20.30
C PRO A 356 2.68 -16.02 20.19
N THR A 357 3.12 -14.76 20.17
CA THR A 357 2.24 -13.59 20.02
C THR A 357 1.50 -13.61 18.68
N LEU A 358 2.16 -14.06 17.60
CA LEU A 358 1.49 -14.31 16.31
C LEU A 358 0.37 -15.35 16.48
N ILE A 359 0.65 -16.45 17.18
CA ILE A 359 -0.32 -17.53 17.37
C ILE A 359 -1.53 -17.04 18.18
N GLU A 360 -1.32 -16.24 19.22
CA GLU A 360 -2.41 -15.59 19.97
C GLU A 360 -3.27 -14.68 19.09
N ALA A 361 -2.64 -13.85 18.25
CA ALA A 361 -3.33 -12.95 17.34
C ALA A 361 -4.21 -13.73 16.33
N LEU A 362 -3.69 -14.84 15.79
CA LEU A 362 -4.44 -15.73 14.89
C LEU A 362 -5.57 -16.48 15.60
N VAL A 363 -5.34 -16.97 16.82
CA VAL A 363 -6.37 -17.65 17.64
C VAL A 363 -7.46 -16.66 18.07
N LYS A 364 -7.14 -15.39 18.31
CA LYS A 364 -8.12 -14.34 18.57
C LYS A 364 -9.11 -14.16 17.40
N LYS A 365 -8.64 -14.34 16.16
CA LYS A 365 -9.48 -14.25 14.94
C LYS A 365 -10.23 -15.54 14.61
N THR A 366 -9.57 -16.69 14.78
CA THR A 366 -10.08 -18.02 14.39
C THR A 366 -10.79 -18.79 15.52
N GLY A 367 -10.75 -18.24 16.74
CA GLY A 367 -11.32 -18.81 17.96
C GLY A 367 -10.42 -19.86 18.63
N ALA A 368 -10.79 -20.25 19.85
CA ALA A 368 -10.04 -21.19 20.69
C ALA A 368 -9.78 -22.55 20.01
N ILE A 369 -8.60 -23.13 20.25
CA ILE A 369 -8.15 -24.41 19.71
C ILE A 369 -8.29 -25.50 20.76
N SER A 370 -8.75 -26.69 20.37
CA SER A 370 -8.85 -27.85 21.28
C SER A 370 -7.97 -28.98 20.78
N VAL A 371 -6.96 -29.38 21.56
CA VAL A 371 -6.03 -30.50 21.26
C VAL A 371 -5.70 -31.24 22.55
N GLN A 372 -5.54 -32.57 22.50
CA GLN A 372 -5.20 -33.39 23.67
C GLN A 372 -6.09 -33.18 24.93
N ASN A 373 -7.39 -32.90 24.75
CA ASN A 373 -8.35 -32.49 25.80
C ASN A 373 -8.04 -31.16 26.51
N LEU A 374 -7.13 -30.36 25.94
CA LEU A 374 -6.80 -29.01 26.36
C LEU A 374 -7.48 -28.01 25.42
N ILE A 375 -7.95 -26.89 25.98
CA ILE A 375 -8.51 -25.78 25.21
C ILE A 375 -7.56 -24.58 25.35
N PHE A 376 -7.04 -24.07 24.24
CA PHE A 376 -6.18 -22.89 24.16
C PHE A 376 -7.00 -21.72 23.62
N ASP A 377 -7.29 -20.74 24.49
CA ASP A 377 -7.95 -19.49 24.11
C ASP A 377 -6.90 -18.37 24.00
N TYR A 378 -7.12 -17.37 23.16
CA TYR A 378 -6.14 -16.29 22.95
C TYR A 378 -5.78 -15.52 24.23
N LYS A 379 -6.62 -15.59 25.28
CA LYS A 379 -6.40 -14.89 26.55
C LYS A 379 -5.35 -15.53 27.45
N ASP A 380 -5.15 -16.84 27.34
CA ASP A 380 -4.27 -17.64 28.20
C ASP A 380 -3.44 -18.66 27.42
N LEU A 381 -3.40 -18.55 26.08
CA LEU A 381 -2.76 -19.50 25.18
C LEU A 381 -1.32 -19.72 25.60
N TRP A 382 -0.57 -18.63 25.77
CA TRP A 382 0.83 -18.71 26.11
C TRP A 382 1.08 -19.32 27.48
N GLU A 383 0.45 -18.79 28.54
CA GLU A 383 0.63 -19.31 29.91
C GLU A 383 0.30 -20.79 30.01
N LYS A 384 -0.77 -21.20 29.32
CA LYS A 384 -1.21 -22.59 29.30
C LYS A 384 -0.26 -23.46 28.50
N LEU A 385 0.17 -23.01 27.32
CA LEU A 385 1.10 -23.77 26.49
C LEU A 385 2.42 -23.97 27.22
N GLU A 386 2.98 -22.90 27.80
CA GLU A 386 4.19 -22.93 28.63
C GLU A 386 4.06 -23.95 29.78
N TYR A 387 2.95 -23.90 30.53
CA TYR A 387 2.72 -24.85 31.61
C TYR A 387 2.67 -26.29 31.10
N GLU A 388 1.97 -26.55 30.01
CA GLU A 388 1.79 -27.90 29.47
C GLU A 388 3.09 -28.49 28.94
N VAL A 389 3.96 -27.70 28.32
CA VAL A 389 5.23 -28.15 27.75
C VAL A 389 6.36 -28.26 28.78
N GLU A 390 6.31 -27.50 29.88
CA GLU A 390 7.35 -27.54 30.93
C GLU A 390 6.99 -28.42 32.13
N TYR A 391 5.70 -28.55 32.46
CA TYR A 391 5.24 -29.27 33.67
C TYR A 391 4.09 -30.25 33.41
N GLY A 392 3.06 -29.82 32.67
CA GLY A 392 1.81 -30.57 32.49
C GLY A 392 2.01 -31.92 31.81
N TYR A 393 2.97 -32.02 30.88
CA TYR A 393 3.29 -33.25 30.17
C TYR A 393 3.60 -34.44 31.10
N LYS A 394 4.26 -34.20 32.25
CA LYS A 394 4.57 -35.24 33.27
C LYS A 394 3.29 -35.83 33.87
N ASN A 395 2.32 -34.98 34.18
CA ASN A 395 1.03 -35.40 34.74
C ASN A 395 0.20 -36.18 33.73
N ARG A 396 0.46 -35.98 32.43
CA ARG A 396 -0.19 -36.68 31.31
C ARG A 396 0.57 -37.95 30.88
N GLY A 397 1.69 -38.27 31.54
CA GLY A 397 2.49 -39.46 31.24
C GLY A 397 3.23 -39.39 29.90
N ILE A 398 3.54 -38.17 29.44
CA ILE A 398 4.28 -37.92 28.19
C ILE A 398 5.78 -37.91 28.49
N GLU A 399 6.60 -38.45 27.60
CA GLU A 399 8.05 -38.43 27.72
C GLU A 399 8.61 -37.02 27.48
N GLU A 400 9.78 -36.71 28.05
CA GLU A 400 10.38 -35.38 27.89
C GLU A 400 10.76 -35.04 26.44
N SER A 401 11.08 -36.04 25.62
CA SER A 401 11.30 -35.88 24.18
C SER A 401 10.06 -35.35 23.46
N ASP A 402 8.88 -35.78 23.91
CA ASP A 402 7.60 -35.60 23.21
C ASP A 402 6.79 -34.42 23.80
N ARG A 403 7.35 -33.72 24.80
CA ARG A 403 6.67 -32.65 25.53
C ARG A 403 6.22 -31.48 24.66
N LYS A 404 6.83 -31.30 23.48
CA LYS A 404 6.51 -30.22 22.52
C LYS A 404 5.55 -30.69 21.40
N ASP A 405 5.12 -31.95 21.38
CA ASP A 405 4.19 -32.49 20.35
C ASP A 405 2.84 -31.76 20.33
N VAL A 406 2.39 -31.26 21.49
CA VAL A 406 1.18 -30.44 21.61
C VAL A 406 1.22 -29.19 20.73
N ILE A 407 2.40 -28.64 20.48
CA ILE A 407 2.59 -27.48 19.59
C ILE A 407 2.31 -27.88 18.14
N GLY A 408 2.78 -29.06 17.72
CA GLY A 408 2.51 -29.61 16.40
C GLY A 408 1.02 -29.85 16.15
N GLU A 409 0.31 -30.41 17.13
CA GLU A 409 -1.14 -30.58 17.06
C GLU A 409 -1.89 -29.24 17.02
N LEU A 410 -1.48 -28.26 17.85
CA LEU A 410 -2.07 -26.92 17.85
C LEU A 410 -1.90 -26.25 16.48
N ALA A 411 -0.70 -26.32 15.89
CA ALA A 411 -0.41 -25.75 14.58
C ALA A 411 -1.28 -26.37 13.47
N LYS A 412 -1.45 -27.70 13.47
CA LYS A 412 -2.34 -28.40 12.53
C LYS A 412 -3.78 -27.90 12.62
N VAL A 413 -4.33 -27.80 13.84
CA VAL A 413 -5.70 -27.30 14.03
C VAL A 413 -5.82 -25.82 13.65
N LEU A 414 -4.80 -25.01 13.91
CA LEU A 414 -4.79 -23.61 13.47
C LEU A 414 -4.82 -23.50 11.94
N ILE A 415 -3.99 -24.26 11.23
CA ILE A 415 -3.98 -24.31 9.75
C ILE A 415 -5.34 -24.73 9.22
N GLU A 416 -5.96 -25.78 9.79
CA GLU A 416 -7.30 -26.21 9.39
C GLU A 416 -8.35 -25.10 9.57
N LYS A 417 -8.25 -24.31 10.64
CA LYS A 417 -9.13 -23.17 10.88
C LYS A 417 -8.89 -22.05 9.87
N LEU A 418 -7.64 -21.75 9.54
CA LEU A 418 -7.29 -20.77 8.51
C LEU A 418 -7.82 -21.21 7.13
N TYR A 419 -7.72 -22.50 6.81
CA TYR A 419 -8.27 -23.05 5.57
C TYR A 419 -9.81 -22.96 5.50
N LYS A 420 -10.48 -23.02 6.65
CA LYS A 420 -11.94 -22.84 6.78
C LYS A 420 -12.34 -21.38 6.96
N TYR A 421 -11.40 -20.45 6.99
CA TYR A 421 -11.69 -19.02 7.17
C TYR A 421 -12.33 -18.46 5.88
N PRO A 422 -13.48 -17.78 5.95
CA PRO A 422 -14.18 -17.26 4.76
C PRO A 422 -13.30 -16.34 3.92
N LEU A 423 -13.20 -16.59 2.61
CA LEU A 423 -12.31 -15.85 1.70
C LEU A 423 -12.59 -14.34 1.69
N ASP A 424 -13.85 -13.93 1.88
CA ASP A 424 -14.25 -12.53 1.96
C ASP A 424 -13.76 -11.82 3.22
N GLN A 425 -13.34 -12.56 4.26
CA GLN A 425 -12.74 -12.03 5.49
C GLN A 425 -11.21 -12.09 5.49
N TRP A 426 -10.57 -12.60 4.43
CA TRP A 426 -9.11 -12.63 4.34
C TRP A 426 -8.43 -11.26 4.42
N PRO A 427 -8.99 -10.15 3.91
CA PRO A 427 -8.40 -8.83 4.12
C PRO A 427 -8.18 -8.49 5.61
N ASP A 428 -9.14 -8.83 6.47
CA ASP A 428 -9.02 -8.61 7.92
C ASP A 428 -7.97 -9.51 8.57
N LEU A 429 -7.80 -10.74 8.06
CA LEU A 429 -6.79 -11.69 8.52
C LEU A 429 -5.39 -11.25 8.09
N LEU A 430 -5.23 -10.82 6.84
CA LEU A 430 -3.97 -10.28 6.32
C LEU A 430 -3.55 -9.03 7.10
N GLY A 431 -4.50 -8.16 7.47
CA GLY A 431 -4.23 -7.03 8.35
C GLY A 431 -3.69 -7.45 9.73
N VAL A 432 -4.08 -8.60 10.26
CA VAL A 432 -3.45 -9.13 11.49
C VAL A 432 -2.01 -9.57 11.24
N ILE A 433 -1.76 -10.27 10.13
CA ILE A 433 -0.41 -10.73 9.77
C ILE A 433 0.52 -9.53 9.52
N ASP A 434 0.05 -8.50 8.82
CA ASP A 434 0.77 -7.24 8.56
C ASP A 434 1.23 -6.59 9.87
N ASN A 435 0.33 -6.44 10.85
CA ASN A 435 0.69 -5.94 12.17
C ASN A 435 1.73 -6.81 12.89
N GLN A 436 1.70 -8.14 12.70
CA GLN A 436 2.68 -9.04 13.31
C GLN A 436 4.04 -9.00 12.61
N LEU A 437 4.09 -8.65 11.33
CA LEU A 437 5.33 -8.35 10.62
C LEU A 437 5.95 -7.04 11.13
N ASP A 438 5.13 -5.99 11.26
CA ASP A 438 5.55 -4.69 11.81
C ASP A 438 6.08 -4.81 13.24
N GLU A 439 5.40 -5.61 14.08
CA GLU A 439 5.81 -5.89 15.46
C GLU A 439 6.94 -6.93 15.56
N ARG A 440 7.46 -7.43 14.43
CA ARG A 440 8.53 -8.44 14.34
C ARG A 440 8.22 -9.73 15.11
N GLN A 441 6.94 -10.10 15.17
CA GLN A 441 6.45 -11.39 15.70
C GLN A 441 6.45 -12.49 14.62
N LEU A 442 6.63 -12.11 13.36
CA LEU A 442 6.83 -12.96 12.20
C LEU A 442 8.00 -12.40 11.39
N LEU A 443 8.95 -13.26 11.01
CA LEU A 443 10.13 -12.90 10.24
C LEU A 443 10.37 -13.92 9.14
N PHE A 444 10.83 -13.45 7.99
CA PHE A 444 11.11 -14.29 6.82
C PHE A 444 12.56 -14.19 6.37
N TYR A 445 13.13 -15.33 6.01
CA TYR A 445 14.38 -15.40 5.25
C TYR A 445 14.19 -16.35 4.07
N PHE A 446 14.62 -15.95 2.89
CA PHE A 446 14.56 -16.75 1.68
C PHE A 446 15.97 -16.98 1.14
N ASN A 447 16.25 -18.19 0.62
CA ASN A 447 17.51 -18.45 -0.09
C ASN A 447 17.51 -17.89 -1.51
N ASP A 448 16.32 -17.62 -2.06
CA ASP A 448 16.17 -16.90 -3.32
C ASP A 448 16.42 -15.41 -3.10
N ASN A 449 17.32 -14.82 -3.89
CA ASN A 449 17.74 -13.43 -3.71
C ASN A 449 16.61 -12.44 -4.01
N ASP A 450 15.73 -12.74 -4.96
CA ASP A 450 14.65 -11.82 -5.35
C ASP A 450 13.61 -11.74 -4.23
N PHE A 451 13.21 -12.90 -3.67
CA PHE A 451 12.32 -12.93 -2.52
C PHE A 451 12.96 -12.37 -1.25
N GLN A 452 14.25 -12.63 -1.03
CA GLN A 452 14.96 -12.08 0.12
C GLN A 452 15.08 -10.55 0.04
N GLN A 453 15.32 -9.99 -1.14
CA GLN A 453 15.37 -8.55 -1.34
C GLN A 453 14.02 -7.92 -1.00
N ILE A 454 12.91 -8.51 -1.44
CA ILE A 454 11.56 -8.04 -1.09
C ILE A 454 11.37 -8.07 0.44
N ALA A 455 11.78 -9.15 1.11
CA ALA A 455 11.69 -9.24 2.57
C ALA A 455 12.56 -8.19 3.30
N VAL A 456 13.69 -7.78 2.74
CA VAL A 456 14.57 -6.72 3.29
C VAL A 456 13.96 -5.34 3.07
N GLU A 457 13.50 -5.04 1.87
CA GLU A 457 12.94 -3.72 1.51
C GLU A 457 11.68 -3.36 2.32
N ASN A 458 11.02 -4.36 2.90
CA ASN A 458 9.78 -4.21 3.66
C ASN A 458 9.95 -4.51 5.16
N ASP A 459 11.19 -4.60 5.66
CA ASP A 459 11.52 -4.88 7.06
C ASP A 459 11.03 -6.26 7.60
N TRP A 460 10.46 -7.11 6.76
CA TRP A 460 9.96 -8.46 7.12
C TRP A 460 11.07 -9.46 7.41
N SER A 461 12.28 -9.16 6.93
CA SER A 461 13.44 -10.02 7.17
C SER A 461 14.11 -9.77 8.50
N GLY A 462 13.78 -8.71 9.25
CA GLY A 462 14.51 -8.34 10.47
C GLY A 462 15.99 -8.04 10.22
N HIS A 463 16.35 -7.64 8.98
CA HIS A 463 17.70 -7.26 8.62
C HIS A 463 18.17 -6.07 9.48
N VAL A 464 19.41 -6.15 9.95
CA VAL A 464 20.10 -5.05 10.62
C VAL A 464 21.27 -4.65 9.73
N SER A 465 21.23 -3.44 9.20
CA SER A 465 22.30 -2.93 8.34
C SER A 465 23.59 -2.72 9.14
N ASP A 466 24.73 -2.98 8.50
CA ASP A 466 26.05 -2.66 9.05
C ASP A 466 26.22 -1.14 9.11
N PHE A 467 25.98 -0.56 10.29
CA PHE A 467 26.23 0.86 10.52
C PHE A 467 27.71 1.06 10.84
N GLU A 468 28.53 1.37 9.84
CA GLU A 468 29.94 1.73 10.06
C GLU A 468 30.12 2.99 10.94
N ASN A 469 29.07 3.78 11.26
CA ASN A 469 29.25 5.08 11.93
C ASN A 469 28.08 5.66 12.77
N ASP A 470 27.16 4.88 13.36
CA ASP A 470 26.03 5.49 14.10
C ASP A 470 25.83 5.01 15.54
N TYR A 471 26.47 5.70 16.47
CA TYR A 471 26.36 5.53 17.93
C TYR A 471 25.00 5.98 18.50
N ASN A 472 24.10 6.56 17.68
CA ASN A 472 22.90 7.27 18.17
C ASN A 472 21.56 6.55 17.97
N GLN A 473 21.51 5.31 17.46
CA GLN A 473 20.23 4.61 17.23
C GLN A 473 19.81 3.64 18.34
N PHE A 474 20.66 3.35 19.33
CA PHE A 474 20.24 2.64 20.55
C PHE A 474 19.11 3.36 21.30
N SER A 475 18.87 4.66 21.04
CA SER A 475 17.75 5.39 21.61
C SER A 475 16.41 5.19 20.88
N ARG A 476 16.39 4.59 19.68
CA ARG A 476 15.14 4.29 18.94
C ARG A 476 14.61 2.88 19.20
N LEU A 477 15.46 1.95 19.64
CA LEU A 477 15.06 0.61 20.07
C LEU A 477 14.52 0.58 21.52
N LEU A 478 14.44 1.74 22.19
CA LEU A 478 14.02 1.88 23.59
C LEU A 478 12.80 2.78 23.79
N ASN A 479 12.05 3.13 22.73
CA ASN A 479 10.79 3.88 22.85
C ASN A 479 9.63 3.12 22.24
#